data_AF-A0A7S2PTH8-F1
#
_entry.id   AF-A0A7S2PTH8-F1
#
_cell.length_a   1.000
_cell.length_b   1.000
_cell.length_c   1.000
_cell.angle_alpha   90.00
_cell.angle_beta   90.00
_cell.angle_gamma   90.00
#
_symmetry.space_group_name_H-M   'P 1'
#
loop_
_entity.id
_entity.type
_entity.pdbx_description
1 polymer ?
#
loop_
_entity_poly.entity_id
_entity_poly.type
_entity_poly.pdbx_seq_one_letter_code
_entity_poly.pdbx_strand_id
1 'polypeptide(L)'
;ARELLTGVAHILGVTGGTQAEDALIGGLGPNQAMEVRRASAKGLCGIRRRNNTRAVDALIVALGGDQSQKVRKEVAGTLNWIQEPRTVPALIEALGDRIGQAGDVR
;
A
#
# COMPACT_ATOMS: atom_id res chain seq x y z
N ALA A 1 2.36 14.91 -14.07
CA ALA A 1 3.20 13.87 -13.44
C ALA A 1 2.40 12.88 -12.57
N ARG A 2 1.62 13.34 -11.57
CA ARG A 2 0.86 12.47 -10.65
C ARG A 2 -0.17 11.55 -11.31
N GLU A 3 -0.90 12.03 -12.31
CA GLU A 3 -1.88 11.23 -13.06
C GLU A 3 -1.20 10.16 -13.92
N LEU A 4 -0.08 10.50 -14.55
CA LEU A 4 0.74 9.56 -15.31
C LEU A 4 1.21 8.39 -14.44
N LEU A 5 1.80 8.68 -13.27
CA LEU A 5 2.25 7.64 -12.32
C LEU A 5 1.11 6.74 -11.85
N THR A 6 -0.05 7.33 -11.57
CA THR A 6 -1.24 6.57 -11.16
C THR A 6 -1.75 5.65 -12.28
N GLY A 7 -1.77 6.15 -13.52
CA GLY A 7 -2.14 5.37 -14.69
C GLY A 7 -1.18 4.20 -14.95
N VAL A 8 0.13 4.46 -14.91
CA VAL A 8 1.16 3.43 -15.08
C VAL A 8 1.04 2.35 -14.00
N ALA A 9 0.94 2.74 -12.73
CA ALA A 9 0.80 1.78 -11.63
C ALA A 9 -0.48 0.95 -11.75
N HIS A 10 -1.58 1.56 -12.20
CA HIS A 10 -2.83 0.85 -12.44
C HIS A 10 -2.69 -0.18 -13.57
N ILE A 11 -2.09 0.21 -14.70
CA ILE A 11 -1.84 -0.69 -15.82
C ILE A 11 -0.98 -1.88 -15.38
N LEU A 12 0.11 -1.63 -14.65
CA LEU A 12 0.96 -2.69 -14.09
C LEU A 12 0.19 -3.64 -13.19
N GLY A 13 -0.70 -3.10 -12.34
CA GLY A 13 -1.56 -3.90 -11.46
C GLY A 13 -2.49 -4.82 -12.23
N VAL A 14 -3.12 -4.30 -13.29
CA VAL A 14 -4.07 -5.06 -14.14
C VAL A 14 -3.35 -6.07 -15.02
N THR A 15 -2.22 -5.69 -15.63
CA THR A 15 -1.37 -6.59 -16.41
C THR A 15 -0.87 -7.74 -15.54
N GLY A 16 -0.51 -7.44 -14.29
CA GLY A 16 0.02 -8.40 -13.35
C GLY A 16 1.34 -9.02 -13.84
N GLY A 17 1.65 -10.21 -13.34
CA GLY A 17 2.96 -10.84 -13.57
C GLY A 17 3.95 -10.50 -12.48
N THR A 18 4.94 -11.38 -12.29
CA THR A 18 5.92 -11.25 -11.21
C THR A 18 6.72 -9.95 -11.32
N GLN A 19 7.10 -9.53 -12.53
CA GLN A 19 7.85 -8.29 -12.75
C GLN A 19 7.03 -7.04 -12.43
N ALA A 20 5.75 -7.00 -12.80
CA ALA A 20 4.88 -5.87 -12.49
C ALA A 20 4.64 -5.78 -10.98
N GLU A 21 4.43 -6.92 -10.32
CA GLU A 21 4.31 -7.02 -8.87
C GLU A 21 5.59 -6.55 -8.17
N ASP A 22 6.76 -7.02 -8.59
CA ASP A 22 8.05 -6.62 -8.02
C ASP A 22 8.28 -5.11 -8.17
N ALA A 23 7.95 -4.54 -9.32
CA ALA A 23 8.06 -3.10 -9.56
C ALA A 23 7.13 -2.29 -8.63
N LEU A 24 5.88 -2.72 -8.47
CA LEU A 24 4.93 -2.06 -7.60
C LEU A 24 5.33 -2.18 -6.11
N ILE A 25 5.77 -3.37 -5.67
CA ILE A 25 6.30 -3.59 -4.32
C ILE A 25 7.54 -2.72 -4.07
N GLY A 26 8.50 -2.70 -5.00
CA GLY A 26 9.68 -1.85 -4.89
C GLY A 26 9.34 -0.35 -4.83
N GLY A 27 8.27 0.05 -5.52
CA GLY A 27 7.74 1.40 -5.49
C GLY A 27 7.14 1.83 -4.15
N LEU A 28 6.81 0.91 -3.24
CA LEU A 28 6.42 1.22 -1.85
C LEU A 28 7.63 1.54 -0.94
N GLY A 29 8.86 1.31 -1.42
CA GLY A 29 10.06 1.47 -0.60
C GLY A 29 10.24 2.88 -0.04
N PRO A 30 10.87 3.03 1.15
CA PRO A 30 10.98 4.31 1.85
C PRO A 30 11.74 5.39 1.07
N ASN A 31 12.64 4.97 0.17
CA ASN A 31 13.45 5.87 -0.65
C ASN A 31 12.71 6.42 -1.89
N GLN A 32 11.47 6.00 -2.13
CA GLN A 32 10.68 6.46 -3.26
C GLN A 32 9.95 7.76 -2.94
N ALA A 33 9.70 8.58 -3.96
CA ALA A 33 8.86 9.77 -3.80
C ALA A 33 7.45 9.38 -3.30
N MET A 34 6.84 10.25 -2.49
CA MET A 34 5.53 10.00 -1.88
C MET A 34 4.45 9.67 -2.93
N GLU A 35 4.51 10.32 -4.10
CA GLU A 35 3.63 10.07 -5.24
C GLU A 35 3.80 8.66 -5.82
N VAL A 36 5.05 8.17 -5.90
CA VAL A 36 5.37 6.82 -6.38
C VAL A 36 4.84 5.79 -5.39
N ARG A 37 5.12 5.95 -4.10
CA ARG A 37 4.62 5.03 -3.05
C ARG A 37 3.10 4.94 -3.07
N ARG A 38 2.41 6.09 -3.16
CA ARG A 38 0.96 6.11 -3.25
C ARG A 38 0.44 5.48 -4.55
N ALA A 39 1.05 5.78 -5.69
CA ALA A 39 0.65 5.20 -6.96
C ALA A 39 0.83 3.68 -6.95
N SER A 40 1.97 3.20 -6.43
CA SER A 40 2.26 1.77 -6.24
C SER A 40 1.23 1.09 -5.33
N ALA A 41 0.92 1.68 -4.18
CA ALA A 41 -0.11 1.16 -3.28
C ALA A 41 -1.46 1.00 -3.98
N LYS A 42 -1.84 1.99 -4.80
CA LYS A 42 -3.06 1.90 -5.61
C LYS A 42 -2.93 0.85 -6.72
N GLY A 43 -1.80 0.76 -7.40
CA GLY A 43 -1.55 -0.22 -8.46
C GLY A 43 -1.66 -1.66 -7.97
N LEU A 44 -1.21 -1.94 -6.75
CA LEU A 44 -1.33 -3.27 -6.12
C LEU A 44 -2.78 -3.73 -5.94
N CYS A 45 -3.78 -2.83 -5.97
CA CYS A 45 -5.18 -3.24 -6.00
C CYS A 45 -5.54 -3.99 -7.30
N GLY A 46 -4.83 -3.78 -8.40
CA GLY A 46 -5.12 -4.50 -9.65
C GLY A 46 -4.77 -5.98 -9.60
N ILE A 47 -3.91 -6.40 -8.67
CA ILE A 47 -3.36 -7.76 -8.66
C ILE A 47 -4.36 -8.74 -8.05
N ARG A 48 -5.25 -9.29 -8.87
CA ARG A 48 -6.19 -10.35 -8.49
C ARG A 48 -5.55 -11.74 -8.53
N ARG A 49 -4.50 -11.96 -7.75
CA ARG A 49 -3.93 -13.31 -7.58
C ARG A 49 -4.37 -13.88 -6.24
N ARG A 50 -5.07 -15.03 -6.27
CA ARG A 50 -5.28 -15.84 -5.06
C ARG A 50 -3.89 -16.21 -4.52
N ASN A 51 -3.68 -16.03 -3.23
CA ASN A 51 -2.40 -16.23 -2.51
C ASN A 51 -1.28 -15.24 -2.88
N ASN A 52 -1.58 -13.98 -3.21
CA ASN A 52 -0.52 -12.98 -3.35
C ASN A 52 -0.02 -12.50 -1.98
N THR A 53 0.76 -13.37 -1.33
CA THR A 53 1.23 -13.08 0.02
C THR A 53 2.15 -11.86 0.05
N ARG A 54 3.02 -11.73 -0.96
CA ARG A 54 4.06 -10.70 -1.03
C ARG A 54 3.50 -9.29 -1.14
N ALA A 55 2.53 -9.06 -2.02
CA ALA A 55 1.93 -7.73 -2.19
C ALA A 55 1.24 -7.26 -0.90
N VAL A 56 0.50 -8.15 -0.26
CA VAL A 56 -0.19 -7.86 0.99
C VAL A 56 0.78 -7.65 2.15
N ASP A 57 1.86 -8.43 2.24
CA ASP A 57 2.88 -8.25 3.29
C ASP A 57 3.56 -6.87 3.12
N ALA A 58 3.89 -6.47 1.89
CA ALA A 58 4.45 -5.16 1.59
C ALA A 58 3.48 -4.01 1.94
N LEU A 59 2.19 -4.18 1.67
CA LEU A 59 1.15 -3.22 2.04
C LEU A 59 0.99 -3.12 3.56
N ILE A 60 1.05 -4.23 4.31
CA ILE A 60 1.00 -4.22 5.78
C ILE A 60 2.18 -3.43 6.35
N VAL A 61 3.39 -3.66 5.85
CA VAL A 61 4.58 -2.89 6.26
C VAL A 61 4.40 -1.40 5.99
N ALA A 62 3.90 -1.04 4.80
CA ALA A 62 3.65 0.35 4.45
C ALA A 62 2.53 0.99 5.29
N LEU A 63 1.53 0.21 5.73
CA LEU A 63 0.45 0.70 6.58
C LEU A 63 0.96 1.18 7.93
N GLY A 64 1.86 0.42 8.57
CA GLY A 64 2.45 0.78 9.86
C GLY A 64 3.63 1.75 9.78
N GLY A 65 4.42 1.67 8.70
CA GLY A 65 5.71 2.37 8.62
C GLY A 65 5.79 3.58 7.70
N ASP A 66 4.82 3.82 6.80
CA ASP A 66 4.94 4.94 5.86
C ASP A 66 4.74 6.28 6.58
N GLN A 67 5.68 7.21 6.39
CA GLN A 67 5.67 8.55 7.00
C GLN A 67 4.47 9.40 6.55
N SER A 68 3.92 9.16 5.37
CA SER A 68 2.84 9.94 4.79
C SER A 68 1.47 9.37 5.10
N GLN A 69 0.63 10.14 5.79
CA GLN A 69 -0.78 9.79 6.03
C GLN A 69 -1.55 9.52 4.73
N LYS A 70 -1.19 10.20 3.63
CA LYS A 70 -1.83 10.01 2.31
C LYS A 70 -1.48 8.63 1.73
N VAL A 71 -0.27 8.13 1.94
CA VAL A 71 0.11 6.77 1.52
C VAL A 71 -0.58 5.75 2.41
N ARG A 72 -0.52 5.91 3.75
CA ARG A 72 -1.20 5.00 4.70
C ARG A 72 -2.70 4.84 4.41
N LYS A 73 -3.39 5.95 4.10
CA LYS A 73 -4.81 5.93 3.69
C LYS A 73 -5.05 5.12 2.41
N GLU A 74 -4.21 5.31 1.40
CA GLU A 74 -4.31 4.57 0.13
C GLU A 74 -4.07 3.07 0.35
N VAL A 75 -3.03 2.74 1.13
CA VAL A 75 -2.67 1.37 1.51
C VAL A 75 -3.83 0.68 2.25
N ALA A 76 -4.43 1.34 3.24
CA ALA A 76 -5.61 0.81 3.95
C ALA A 76 -6.78 0.56 2.98
N GLY A 77 -7.02 1.47 2.04
CA GLY A 77 -8.02 1.30 0.98
C GLY A 77 -7.74 0.10 0.08
N THR A 78 -6.48 -0.09 -0.32
CA THR A 78 -6.05 -1.24 -1.12
C THR A 78 -6.22 -2.55 -0.35
N LEU A 79 -5.82 -2.61 0.92
CA LEU A 79 -5.98 -3.81 1.76
C LEU A 79 -7.47 -4.18 1.91
N ASN A 80 -8.34 -3.19 2.11
CA ASN A 80 -9.79 -3.40 2.13
C ASN A 80 -10.32 -3.93 0.78
N TRP A 81 -9.76 -3.49 -0.35
CA TRP A 81 -10.15 -4.00 -1.67
C TRP A 81 -9.68 -5.44 -1.91
N ILE A 82 -8.49 -5.80 -1.42
CA ILE A 82 -7.95 -7.16 -1.54
C ILE A 82 -8.80 -8.16 -0.74
N GLN A 83 -9.45 -7.71 0.35
CA GLN A 83 -10.36 -8.51 1.18
C GLN A 83 -9.72 -9.80 1.73
N GLU A 84 -8.42 -9.78 1.99
CA GLU A 84 -7.73 -10.89 2.63
C GLU A 84 -7.91 -10.82 4.16
N PRO A 85 -8.48 -11.85 4.81
CA PRO A 85 -8.75 -11.83 6.26
C PRO A 85 -7.51 -11.59 7.13
N ARG A 86 -6.33 -12.00 6.66
CA ARG A 86 -5.06 -11.82 7.39
C ARG A 86 -4.60 -10.37 7.53
N THR A 87 -5.25 -9.43 6.81
CA THR A 87 -4.97 -7.99 6.91
C THR A 87 -5.67 -7.32 8.09
N VAL A 88 -6.66 -7.98 8.69
CA VAL A 88 -7.48 -7.44 9.78
C VAL A 88 -6.65 -6.99 10.99
N PRO A 89 -5.67 -7.76 11.51
CA PRO A 89 -4.85 -7.31 12.63
C PRO A 89 -4.10 -6.01 12.35
N ALA A 90 -3.50 -5.89 11.16
CA ALA A 90 -2.78 -4.69 10.75
C ALA A 90 -3.69 -3.46 10.60
N LEU A 91 -4.92 -3.66 10.10
CA LEU A 91 -5.92 -2.59 10.02
C LEU A 91 -6.41 -2.15 11.41
N ILE A 92 -6.57 -3.09 12.35
CA ILE A 92 -6.91 -2.79 13.75
C ILE A 92 -5.78 -2.01 14.42
N GLU A 93 -4.54 -2.43 14.24
CA GLU A 93 -3.36 -1.72 14.77
C GLU A 93 -3.29 -0.29 14.24
N ALA A 94 -3.51 -0.09 12.93
CA ALA A 94 -3.54 1.24 12.32
C ALA A 94 -4.67 2.15 12.84
N LEU A 95 -5.76 1.59 13.38
CA LEU A 95 -6.77 2.37 14.10
C LEU A 95 -6.26 2.83 15.46
N GLY A 96 -5.56 1.96 16.19
CA GLY A 96 -4.98 2.25 17.51
C GLY A 96 -3.80 3.24 17.45
N ASP A 97 -3.00 3.17 16.40
CA ASP A 97 -1.82 4.02 16.19
C ASP A 97 -2.18 5.51 16.07
N ARG A 98 -3.39 5.81 15.59
CA ARG A 98 -3.95 7.17 15.54
C ARG A 98 -4.39 7.70 16.90
N ILE A 99 -4.66 6.81 17.86
CA ILE A 99 -5.05 7.19 19.23
C ILE A 99 -3.78 7.49 20.05
N GLY A 100 -2.66 6.80 19.79
CA GLY A 100 -1.37 7.05 20.45
C GLY A 100 -0.62 8.30 19.95
N GLN A 101 -0.66 8.61 18.65
CA GLN A 101 0.04 9.77 18.08
C GLN A 101 -0.65 11.12 18.35
N ALA A 102 -1.90 11.13 18.82
CA ALA A 102 -2.59 12.34 19.27
C ALA A 102 -2.19 12.76 20.71
N GLY A 103 -1.36 11.96 21.39
CA GLY A 103 -0.99 12.16 22.79
C GLY A 103 0.50 12.45 23.06
N ASP A 104 1.36 12.52 22.04
CA ASP A 104 2.78 12.84 22.25
C ASP A 104 3.09 14.29 21.83
N VAL A 105 2.56 15.20 22.62
CA VAL A 105 3.16 16.51 22.85
C VAL A 105 3.99 16.41 24.12
N ARG A 106 5.28 16.14 23.95
CA ARG A 106 6.31 16.40 24.96
C ARG A 106 7.34 17.36 24.39
#